data_AF-A0A382CU31-F1
#
_entry.id   AF-A0A382CU31-F1
#
_cell.length_a   1.000
_cell.length_b   1.000
_cell.length_c   1.000
_cell.angle_alpha   90.00
_cell.angle_beta   90.00
_cell.angle_gamma   90.00
#
_symmetry.space_group_name_H-M   'P 1'
#
loop_
_entity.id
_entity.type
_entity.pdbx_description
1 polymer ?
#
loop_
_entity_poly.entity_id
_entity_poly.type
_entity_poly.pdbx_seq_one_letter_code
_entity_poly.pdbx_strand_id
1 'polypeptide(L)'
;MSIFKEYRDYDGIGLVELIKSKQISPLDPLDSAIDLIERLDPKLNCVHRKLYHDATESLNRNKNLEGVFAGIPMLLKDMDSSLANHPMMQGSSYLKNTTMPYDNILTKKFRKTGALICGKSATPEYGLMITTEPVEFGPTRNPWDTNKTTGGSSGGSAAAVAARIVPFAHASDGGGSIRIPAASCGTVGLKPNRGRTSFSPTH
;
A
#
# COMPACT_ATOMS: atom_id res chain seq x y z
N MET A 1 -3.64 21.53 -0.58
CA MET A 1 -4.11 20.17 -0.91
C MET A 1 -5.57 20.27 -1.28
N SER A 2 -5.96 19.68 -2.40
CA SER A 2 -7.35 19.61 -2.84
C SER A 2 -7.93 18.29 -2.37
N ILE A 3 -8.88 18.34 -1.42
CA ILE A 3 -9.55 17.14 -0.91
C ILE A 3 -10.77 16.87 -1.77
N PHE A 4 -10.77 15.73 -2.47
CA PHE A 4 -11.91 15.26 -3.25
C PHE A 4 -12.88 14.51 -2.34
N LYS A 5 -14.03 15.12 -2.09
CA LYS A 5 -14.98 14.68 -1.08
C LYS A 5 -15.53 13.28 -1.37
N GLU A 6 -15.77 12.97 -2.64
CA GLU A 6 -16.31 11.70 -3.13
C GLU A 6 -15.21 10.63 -3.32
N TYR A 7 -13.96 10.89 -2.93
CA TYR A 7 -12.83 9.97 -3.11
C TYR A 7 -13.15 8.53 -2.68
N ARG A 8 -13.83 8.36 -1.54
CA ARG A 8 -14.13 7.05 -0.96
C ARG A 8 -15.30 6.35 -1.64
N ASP A 9 -15.99 6.99 -2.58
CA ASP A 9 -17.14 6.43 -3.30
C ASP A 9 -16.73 5.70 -4.59
N TYR A 10 -15.47 5.83 -5.00
CA TYR A 10 -14.93 5.20 -6.20
C TYR A 10 -13.86 4.17 -5.87
N ASP A 11 -13.76 3.12 -6.70
CA ASP A 11 -12.60 2.26 -6.73
C ASP A 11 -11.47 2.87 -7.58
N GLY A 12 -10.35 2.16 -7.69
CA GLY A 12 -9.19 2.66 -8.45
C GLY A 12 -9.49 2.89 -9.93
N ILE A 13 -10.39 2.11 -10.55
CA ILE A 13 -10.76 2.28 -11.96
C ILE A 13 -11.71 3.46 -12.11
N GLY A 14 -12.69 3.61 -11.22
CA GLY A 14 -13.59 4.76 -11.20
C GLY A 14 -12.82 6.08 -11.09
N LEU A 15 -11.84 6.16 -10.19
CA LEU A 15 -10.97 7.34 -10.07
C LEU A 15 -10.16 7.61 -11.35
N VAL A 16 -9.65 6.56 -12.03
CA VAL A 16 -8.94 6.73 -13.32
C VAL A 16 -9.86 7.35 -14.36
N GLU A 17 -11.11 6.92 -14.44
CA GLU A 17 -12.06 7.45 -15.42
C GLU A 17 -12.43 8.91 -15.13
N LEU A 18 -12.53 9.31 -13.86
CA LEU A 18 -12.70 10.72 -13.48
C LEU A 18 -11.50 11.58 -13.90
N ILE A 19 -10.26 11.07 -13.73
CA ILE A 19 -9.04 11.76 -14.17
C ILE A 19 -9.01 11.88 -15.71
N LYS A 20 -9.28 10.78 -16.43
CA LYS A 20 -9.27 10.78 -17.91
C LYS A 20 -10.31 11.72 -18.51
N SER A 21 -11.48 11.78 -17.91
CA SER A 21 -12.55 12.71 -18.29
C SER A 21 -12.33 14.14 -17.78
N LYS A 22 -11.21 14.39 -17.08
CA LYS A 22 -10.81 15.70 -16.52
C LYS A 22 -11.81 16.27 -15.52
N GLN A 23 -12.61 15.41 -14.88
CA GLN A 23 -13.50 15.81 -13.79
C GLN A 23 -12.73 16.10 -12.51
N ILE A 24 -11.61 15.41 -12.31
CA ILE A 24 -10.66 15.63 -11.21
C ILE A 24 -9.22 15.67 -11.75
N SER A 25 -8.34 16.31 -10.99
CA SER A 25 -6.89 16.26 -11.15
C SER A 25 -6.33 14.96 -10.57
N PRO A 26 -5.22 14.40 -11.09
CA PRO A 26 -4.52 13.28 -10.44
C PRO A 26 -3.96 13.63 -9.05
N LEU A 27 -3.83 14.92 -8.71
CA LEU A 27 -3.49 15.35 -7.34
C LEU A 27 -4.65 15.14 -6.37
N ASP A 28 -5.90 15.23 -6.81
CA ASP A 28 -7.07 15.11 -5.96
C ASP A 28 -7.14 13.75 -5.21
N PRO A 29 -7.00 12.58 -5.85
CA PRO A 29 -6.97 11.31 -5.13
C PRO A 29 -5.70 11.12 -4.30
N LEU A 30 -4.55 11.65 -4.74
CA LEU A 30 -3.31 11.56 -3.95
C LEU A 30 -3.42 12.36 -2.66
N ASP A 31 -3.82 13.62 -2.73
CA ASP A 31 -4.02 14.51 -1.59
C ASP A 31 -5.08 13.95 -0.62
N SER A 32 -6.16 13.36 -1.16
CA SER A 32 -7.20 12.71 -0.36
C SER A 32 -6.66 11.48 0.39
N ALA A 33 -5.84 10.65 -0.25
CA ALA A 33 -5.20 9.51 0.41
C ALA A 33 -4.20 9.97 1.50
N ILE A 34 -3.40 11.00 1.23
CA ILE A 34 -2.47 11.58 2.21
C ILE A 34 -3.22 12.08 3.43
N ASP A 35 -4.29 12.87 3.24
CA ASP A 35 -5.13 13.37 4.33
C ASP A 35 -5.74 12.20 5.15
N LEU A 36 -6.22 11.15 4.48
CA LEU A 36 -6.75 9.95 5.15
C LEU A 36 -5.68 9.19 5.94
N ILE A 37 -4.44 9.08 5.43
CA ILE A 37 -3.32 8.51 6.19
C ILE A 37 -3.10 9.35 7.44
N GLU A 38 -2.97 10.67 7.33
CA GLU A 38 -2.71 11.54 8.50
C GLU A 38 -3.83 11.48 9.54
N ARG A 39 -5.10 11.37 9.12
CA ARG A 39 -6.25 11.34 10.05
C ARG A 39 -6.53 9.98 10.67
N LEU A 40 -6.38 8.90 9.91
CA LEU A 40 -6.81 7.56 10.33
C LEU A 40 -5.67 6.69 10.83
N ASP A 41 -4.47 6.82 10.26
CA ASP A 41 -3.34 5.97 10.61
C ASP A 41 -2.87 6.10 12.06
N PRO A 42 -2.96 7.25 12.76
CA PRO A 42 -2.65 7.30 14.19
C PRO A 42 -3.47 6.33 15.06
N LYS A 43 -4.66 5.90 14.59
CA LYS A 43 -5.51 4.91 15.28
C LYS A 43 -5.36 3.50 14.71
N LEU A 44 -5.11 3.38 13.40
CA LEU A 44 -5.06 2.10 12.70
C LEU A 44 -3.65 1.50 12.62
N ASN A 45 -2.62 2.35 12.60
CA ASN A 45 -1.21 1.97 12.54
C ASN A 45 -0.92 0.97 11.41
N CYS A 46 -1.39 1.31 10.21
CA CYS A 46 -1.35 0.48 9.01
C CYS A 46 -0.30 0.95 7.99
N VAL A 47 0.22 2.17 8.11
CA VAL A 47 1.26 2.77 7.26
C VAL A 47 2.49 3.13 8.09
N HIS A 48 3.50 2.26 8.12
CA HIS A 48 4.68 2.51 8.95
C HIS A 48 5.69 3.50 8.30
N ARG A 49 5.58 3.74 6.99
CA ARG A 49 6.46 4.69 6.27
C ARG A 49 5.69 5.47 5.21
N LYS A 50 5.75 6.80 5.30
CA LYS A 50 5.11 7.74 4.37
C LYS A 50 6.04 8.03 3.19
N LEU A 51 5.51 8.02 1.97
CA LEU A 51 6.26 8.23 0.71
C LEU A 51 5.58 9.31 -0.16
N TYR A 52 5.05 10.35 0.48
CA TYR A 52 4.24 11.37 -0.21
C TYR A 52 5.03 12.12 -1.28
N HIS A 53 6.27 12.49 -0.95
CA HIS A 53 7.16 13.16 -1.89
C HIS A 53 7.44 12.28 -3.13
N ASP A 54 7.74 11.00 -2.94
CA ASP A 54 7.96 10.06 -4.05
C ASP A 54 6.73 9.88 -4.93
N ALA A 55 5.53 9.87 -4.34
CA ALA A 55 4.26 9.80 -5.06
C ALA A 55 4.04 11.05 -5.93
N THR A 56 4.24 12.25 -5.38
CA THR A 56 4.17 13.51 -6.12
C THR A 56 5.21 13.55 -7.24
N GLU A 57 6.44 13.15 -6.96
CA GLU A 57 7.49 13.06 -7.98
C GLU A 57 7.18 12.02 -9.07
N SER A 58 6.42 10.97 -8.73
CA SER A 58 5.94 10.01 -9.72
C SER A 58 4.94 10.62 -10.69
N LEU A 59 4.04 11.50 -10.22
CA LEU A 59 3.19 12.30 -11.10
C LEU A 59 4.01 13.23 -12.00
N ASN A 60 5.01 13.91 -11.44
CA ASN A 60 5.87 14.82 -12.20
C ASN A 60 6.65 14.12 -13.32
N ARG A 61 7.04 12.85 -13.11
CA ARG A 61 7.69 12.01 -14.14
C ARG A 61 6.70 11.44 -15.16
N ASN A 62 5.43 11.23 -14.79
CA ASN A 62 4.40 10.66 -15.65
C ASN A 62 3.32 11.70 -16.00
N LYS A 63 3.73 12.84 -16.59
CA LYS A 63 2.81 13.95 -16.93
C LYS A 63 1.71 13.55 -17.93
N ASN A 64 1.99 12.54 -18.76
CA ASN A 64 1.04 12.02 -19.74
C ASN A 64 0.02 11.04 -19.13
N LEU A 65 0.13 10.74 -17.83
CA LEU A 65 -0.73 9.80 -17.11
C LEU A 65 -0.82 8.44 -17.81
N GLU A 66 0.34 7.89 -18.19
CA GLU A 66 0.43 6.58 -18.81
C GLU A 66 0.23 5.45 -17.79
N GLY A 67 -0.52 4.42 -18.18
CA GLY A 67 -0.77 3.22 -17.39
C GLY A 67 -2.20 3.09 -16.88
N VAL A 68 -2.59 1.84 -16.56
CA VAL A 68 -3.99 1.49 -16.21
C VAL A 68 -4.47 2.05 -14.87
N PHE A 69 -3.55 2.47 -13.99
CA PHE A 69 -3.81 3.09 -12.69
C PHE A 69 -3.09 4.44 -12.56
N ALA A 70 -2.88 5.14 -13.68
CA ALA A 70 -2.19 6.41 -13.70
C ALA A 70 -2.84 7.42 -12.74
N GLY A 71 -2.04 7.92 -11.79
CA GLY A 71 -2.48 8.91 -10.81
C GLY A 71 -3.21 8.35 -9.59
N ILE A 72 -3.34 7.03 -9.46
CA ILE A 72 -4.05 6.43 -8.33
C ILE A 72 -3.10 6.07 -7.18
N PRO A 73 -3.37 6.52 -5.93
CA PRO A 73 -2.53 6.18 -4.79
C PRO A 73 -2.65 4.70 -4.43
N MET A 74 -1.53 4.12 -4.03
CA MET A 74 -1.44 2.75 -3.51
C MET A 74 -0.40 2.65 -2.41
N LEU A 75 -0.53 1.61 -1.58
CA LEU A 75 0.51 1.22 -0.62
C LEU A 75 1.30 0.02 -1.11
N LEU A 76 2.59 0.02 -0.80
CA LEU A 76 3.48 -1.10 -1.05
C LEU A 76 3.77 -1.82 0.28
N LYS A 77 3.44 -3.12 0.41
CA LYS A 77 3.82 -3.86 1.62
C LYS A 77 5.32 -3.75 1.88
N ASP A 78 5.73 -3.53 3.13
CA ASP A 78 7.15 -3.41 3.49
C ASP A 78 7.89 -4.75 3.55
N MET A 79 7.58 -5.66 2.64
CA MET A 79 8.14 -6.99 2.52
C MET A 79 7.91 -7.50 1.10
N ASP A 80 8.87 -8.26 0.57
CA ASP A 80 8.83 -8.88 -0.77
C ASP A 80 8.72 -7.92 -1.97
N SER A 81 8.73 -6.60 -1.73
CA SER A 81 8.68 -5.56 -2.75
C SER A 81 9.67 -4.46 -2.43
N SER A 82 10.90 -4.63 -2.90
CA SER A 82 11.95 -3.61 -2.76
C SER A 82 11.60 -2.37 -3.59
N LEU A 83 11.84 -1.20 -3.01
CA LEU A 83 11.71 0.09 -3.66
C LEU A 83 13.10 0.75 -3.59
N ALA A 84 13.67 1.09 -4.74
CA ALA A 84 15.01 1.63 -4.86
C ALA A 84 15.17 2.89 -4.00
N ASN A 85 16.28 2.97 -3.27
CA ASN A 85 16.65 4.08 -2.39
C ASN A 85 15.73 4.27 -1.18
N HIS A 86 14.89 3.29 -0.87
CA HIS A 86 14.02 3.29 0.30
C HIS A 86 14.34 2.10 1.22
N PRO A 87 14.25 2.27 2.56
CA PRO A 87 14.44 1.14 3.45
C PRO A 87 13.31 0.13 3.36
N MET A 88 13.64 -1.14 3.58
CA MET A 88 12.69 -2.25 3.68
C MET A 88 12.90 -2.97 5.01
N MET A 89 12.05 -2.67 5.98
CA MET A 89 12.19 -3.09 7.36
C MET A 89 11.60 -4.46 7.64
N GLN A 90 10.58 -4.89 6.89
CA GLN A 90 9.91 -6.18 7.09
C GLN A 90 9.41 -6.36 8.53
N GLY A 91 9.02 -5.28 9.20
CA GLY A 91 8.58 -5.31 10.60
C GLY A 91 9.69 -5.62 11.62
N SER A 92 10.95 -5.79 11.21
CA SER A 92 12.08 -6.12 12.08
C SER A 92 12.93 -4.90 12.42
N SER A 93 13.13 -4.62 13.71
CA SER A 93 14.03 -3.55 14.18
C SER A 93 15.45 -3.67 13.62
N TYR A 94 15.91 -4.89 13.34
CA TYR A 94 17.23 -5.14 12.74
C TYR A 94 17.37 -4.55 11.33
N LEU A 95 16.30 -4.53 10.54
CA LEU A 95 16.30 -4.05 9.16
C LEU A 95 15.77 -2.62 8.99
N LYS A 96 15.52 -1.90 10.09
CA LYS A 96 14.88 -0.56 10.09
C LYS A 96 15.46 0.41 9.05
N ASN A 97 16.78 0.38 8.90
CA ASN A 97 17.57 1.27 8.05
C ASN A 97 18.19 0.55 6.82
N THR A 98 17.76 -0.67 6.52
CA THR A 98 18.28 -1.43 5.37
C THR A 98 17.68 -0.91 4.08
N THR A 99 18.42 -0.06 3.37
CA THR A 99 18.03 0.54 2.08
C THR A 99 18.26 -0.43 0.93
N MET A 100 17.25 -0.57 0.07
CA MET A 100 17.35 -1.40 -1.13
C MET A 100 17.88 -0.59 -2.31
N PRO A 101 18.90 -1.06 -3.05
CA PRO A 101 19.46 -0.31 -4.18
C PRO A 101 18.66 -0.48 -5.49
N TYR A 102 17.57 -1.26 -5.48
CA TYR A 102 16.79 -1.56 -6.69
C TYR A 102 15.29 -1.70 -6.40
N ASP A 103 14.50 -1.39 -7.43
CA ASP A 103 13.13 -1.87 -7.55
C ASP A 103 13.17 -3.33 -8.00
N ASN A 104 12.47 -4.22 -7.28
CA ASN A 104 12.23 -5.55 -7.81
C ASN A 104 11.20 -5.52 -8.95
N ILE A 105 11.02 -6.64 -9.65
CA ILE A 105 10.12 -6.74 -10.81
C ILE A 105 8.68 -6.41 -10.44
N LEU A 106 8.25 -6.74 -9.22
CA LEU A 106 6.90 -6.45 -8.77
C LEU A 106 6.69 -4.93 -8.58
N THR A 107 7.62 -4.25 -7.90
CA THR A 107 7.61 -2.79 -7.77
C THR A 107 7.68 -2.10 -9.13
N LYS A 108 8.56 -2.55 -10.03
CA LYS A 108 8.64 -2.03 -11.41
C LYS A 108 7.31 -2.14 -12.15
N LYS A 109 6.62 -3.29 -12.01
CA LYS A 109 5.30 -3.50 -12.63
C LYS A 109 4.26 -2.56 -12.07
N PHE A 110 4.20 -2.38 -10.74
CA PHE A 110 3.29 -1.41 -10.14
C PHE A 110 3.56 0.01 -10.64
N ARG A 111 4.82 0.46 -10.67
CA ARG A 111 5.18 1.77 -11.24
C ARG A 111 4.77 1.91 -12.70
N LYS A 112 4.94 0.86 -13.52
CA LYS A 112 4.51 0.84 -14.92
C LYS A 112 2.99 0.96 -15.09
N THR A 113 2.19 0.59 -14.09
CA THR A 113 0.74 0.85 -14.12
C THR A 113 0.39 2.33 -13.96
N GLY A 114 1.35 3.19 -13.59
CA GLY A 114 1.12 4.61 -13.30
C GLY A 114 0.60 4.87 -11.88
N ALA A 115 0.42 3.82 -11.07
CA ALA A 115 0.02 3.95 -9.67
C ALA A 115 1.09 4.69 -8.85
N LEU A 116 0.63 5.45 -7.86
CA LEU A 116 1.45 6.29 -7.00
C LEU A 116 1.69 5.58 -5.67
N ILE A 117 2.90 5.08 -5.45
CA ILE A 117 3.27 4.46 -4.18
C ILE A 117 3.45 5.57 -3.14
N CYS A 118 2.41 5.81 -2.32
CA CYS A 118 2.37 6.91 -1.36
C CYS A 118 2.80 6.51 0.06
N GLY A 119 3.07 5.23 0.29
CA GLY A 119 3.58 4.74 1.57
C GLY A 119 3.89 3.24 1.54
N LYS A 120 4.50 2.78 2.63
CA LYS A 120 4.72 1.35 2.89
C LYS A 120 3.81 0.87 4.01
N SER A 121 3.08 -0.21 3.76
CA SER A 121 2.14 -0.76 4.74
C SER A 121 2.83 -1.68 5.75
N ALA A 122 2.29 -1.69 6.96
CA ALA A 122 2.74 -2.49 8.07
C ALA A 122 2.65 -4.01 7.81
N THR A 123 3.62 -4.74 8.37
CA THR A 123 3.74 -6.20 8.35
C THR A 123 4.36 -6.65 9.69
N PRO A 124 4.03 -7.84 10.22
CA PRO A 124 4.81 -8.42 11.32
C PRO A 124 6.24 -8.71 10.88
N GLU A 125 7.12 -8.88 11.86
CA GLU A 125 8.52 -9.21 11.69
C GLU A 125 8.71 -10.42 10.76
N TYR A 126 9.43 -10.20 9.66
CA TYR A 126 9.71 -11.13 8.55
C TYR A 126 8.47 -11.78 7.93
N GLY A 127 7.28 -11.25 8.19
CA GLY A 127 6.02 -11.82 7.73
C GLY A 127 5.68 -13.18 8.33
N LEU A 128 6.31 -13.54 9.46
CA LEU A 128 6.25 -14.89 10.06
C LEU A 128 5.00 -15.16 10.89
N MET A 129 4.17 -14.14 11.13
CA MET A 129 2.99 -14.24 11.98
C MET A 129 1.69 -13.96 11.21
N ILE A 130 0.59 -14.53 11.71
CA ILE A 130 -0.77 -14.36 11.18
C ILE A 130 -1.51 -13.14 11.76
N THR A 131 -0.81 -12.32 12.54
CA THR A 131 -1.26 -11.01 13.03
C THR A 131 -0.18 -9.97 12.72
N THR A 132 -0.56 -8.69 12.62
CA THR A 132 0.36 -7.60 12.29
C THR A 132 0.68 -6.79 13.54
N GLU A 133 1.61 -7.29 14.36
CA GLU A 133 1.93 -6.75 15.68
C GLU A 133 3.44 -6.65 15.95
N PRO A 134 4.23 -6.02 15.05
CA PRO A 134 5.67 -5.88 15.24
C PRO A 134 6.00 -4.98 16.44
N VAL A 135 7.06 -5.33 17.17
CA VAL A 135 7.51 -4.59 18.36
C VAL A 135 7.90 -3.15 18.03
N GLU A 136 8.53 -2.91 16.89
CA GLU A 136 9.07 -1.59 16.52
C GLU A 136 8.01 -0.48 16.53
N PHE A 137 6.90 -0.70 15.85
CA PHE A 137 5.89 0.33 15.60
C PHE A 137 4.50 -0.07 16.10
N GLY A 138 4.38 -1.24 16.74
CA GLY A 138 3.15 -1.68 17.39
C GLY A 138 2.12 -2.31 16.45
N PRO A 139 0.96 -2.69 17.00
CA PRO A 139 -0.07 -3.45 16.28
C PRO A 139 -0.86 -2.60 15.29
N THR A 140 -1.12 -3.16 14.11
CA THR A 140 -2.13 -2.64 13.17
C THR A 140 -3.52 -3.05 13.65
N ARG A 141 -4.41 -2.06 13.82
CA ARG A 141 -5.78 -2.24 14.32
C ARG A 141 -6.81 -2.39 13.20
N ASN A 142 -7.81 -3.22 13.42
CA ASN A 142 -8.85 -3.48 12.44
C ASN A 142 -9.80 -2.27 12.29
N PRO A 143 -10.03 -1.74 11.07
CA PRO A 143 -10.91 -0.58 10.87
C PRO A 143 -12.37 -0.79 11.28
N TRP A 144 -12.83 -2.04 11.34
CA TRP A 144 -14.19 -2.38 11.79
C TRP A 144 -14.33 -2.40 13.32
N ASP A 145 -13.23 -2.68 14.03
CA ASP A 145 -13.16 -2.71 15.50
C ASP A 145 -11.69 -2.65 15.92
N THR A 146 -11.26 -1.52 16.49
CA THR A 146 -9.84 -1.30 16.82
C THR A 146 -9.32 -2.21 17.93
N ASN A 147 -10.18 -2.98 18.61
CA ASN A 147 -9.77 -3.99 19.58
C ASN A 147 -9.49 -5.36 18.93
N LYS A 148 -9.73 -5.52 17.63
CA LYS A 148 -9.53 -6.77 16.89
C LYS A 148 -8.29 -6.72 16.00
N THR A 149 -7.77 -7.91 15.69
CA THR A 149 -6.65 -8.08 14.76
C THR A 149 -7.07 -7.77 13.33
N THR A 150 -6.11 -7.26 12.55
CA THR A 150 -6.21 -7.17 11.09
C THR A 150 -5.85 -8.48 10.40
N GLY A 151 -5.43 -9.50 11.14
CA GLY A 151 -4.72 -10.63 10.58
C GLY A 151 -3.32 -10.25 10.10
N GLY A 152 -2.71 -11.12 9.32
CA GLY A 152 -1.32 -10.95 8.89
C GLY A 152 -0.88 -12.03 7.91
N SER A 153 0.26 -11.85 7.25
CA SER A 153 1.21 -10.74 7.46
C SER A 153 0.92 -9.45 6.69
N SER A 154 -0.09 -9.39 5.82
CA SER A 154 -0.42 -8.15 5.07
C SER A 154 -1.52 -7.30 5.75
N GLY A 155 -1.53 -7.24 7.08
CA GLY A 155 -2.58 -6.56 7.85
C GLY A 155 -2.63 -5.06 7.58
N GLY A 156 -1.47 -4.39 7.45
CA GLY A 156 -1.42 -2.98 7.08
C GLY A 156 -2.09 -2.70 5.73
N SER A 157 -1.80 -3.52 4.72
CA SER A 157 -2.41 -3.40 3.39
C SER A 157 -3.93 -3.58 3.45
N ALA A 158 -4.41 -4.61 4.14
CA ALA A 158 -5.84 -4.91 4.22
C ALA A 158 -6.59 -3.84 5.03
N ALA A 159 -6.02 -3.36 6.13
CA ALA A 159 -6.59 -2.29 6.94
C ALA A 159 -6.71 -0.97 6.17
N ALA A 160 -5.66 -0.58 5.43
CA ALA A 160 -5.70 0.65 4.64
C ALA A 160 -6.76 0.61 3.54
N VAL A 161 -6.92 -0.53 2.85
CA VAL A 161 -7.97 -0.72 1.84
C VAL A 161 -9.36 -0.75 2.48
N ALA A 162 -9.55 -1.48 3.59
CA ALA A 162 -10.82 -1.54 4.31
C ALA A 162 -11.27 -0.17 4.85
N ALA A 163 -10.31 0.61 5.35
CA ALA A 163 -10.53 1.99 5.77
C ALA A 163 -10.71 2.96 4.58
N ARG A 164 -10.63 2.49 3.34
CA ARG A 164 -10.66 3.30 2.11
C ARG A 164 -9.65 4.45 2.13
N ILE A 165 -8.47 4.22 2.70
CA ILE A 165 -7.33 5.14 2.65
C ILE A 165 -6.70 5.12 1.25
N VAL A 166 -6.60 3.93 0.67
CA VAL A 166 -6.21 3.70 -0.73
C VAL A 166 -7.17 2.70 -1.36
N PRO A 167 -7.45 2.79 -2.68
CA PRO A 167 -8.35 1.86 -3.36
C PRO A 167 -7.77 0.45 -3.49
N PHE A 168 -6.45 0.31 -3.52
CA PHE A 168 -5.76 -0.98 -3.55
C PHE A 168 -4.36 -0.88 -2.94
N ALA A 169 -3.81 -2.02 -2.52
CA ALA A 169 -2.47 -2.12 -1.95
C ALA A 169 -1.80 -3.43 -2.37
N HIS A 170 -0.48 -3.41 -2.46
CA HIS A 170 0.32 -4.64 -2.59
C HIS A 170 0.25 -5.47 -1.31
N ALA A 171 0.30 -6.79 -1.45
CA ALA A 171 0.37 -7.75 -0.36
C ALA A 171 1.07 -9.04 -0.83
N SER A 172 1.54 -9.86 0.11
CA SER A 172 2.22 -11.14 -0.18
C SER A 172 1.67 -12.28 0.68
N ASP A 173 1.70 -13.52 0.16
CA ASP A 173 1.06 -14.70 0.78
C ASP A 173 1.90 -15.96 0.58
N GLY A 174 2.60 -16.37 1.65
CA GLY A 174 3.27 -17.67 1.75
C GLY A 174 2.41 -18.75 2.42
N GLY A 175 1.58 -18.37 3.39
CA GLY A 175 0.76 -19.29 4.20
C GLY A 175 -0.65 -18.80 4.52
N GLY A 176 -1.15 -17.78 3.81
CA GLY A 176 -2.41 -17.10 4.12
C GLY A 176 -2.29 -15.59 4.23
N SER A 177 -1.09 -15.03 4.08
CA SER A 177 -0.81 -13.64 4.42
C SER A 177 -1.50 -12.57 3.57
N ILE A 178 -2.19 -12.93 2.48
CA ILE A 178 -3.16 -12.06 1.80
C ILE A 178 -4.57 -12.42 2.26
N ARG A 179 -4.91 -13.71 2.26
CA ARG A 179 -6.28 -14.19 2.47
C ARG A 179 -6.80 -14.01 3.89
N ILE A 180 -5.95 -14.24 4.90
CA ILE A 180 -6.27 -14.04 6.32
C ILE A 180 -6.62 -12.57 6.58
N PRO A 181 -5.73 -11.59 6.30
CA PRO A 181 -6.07 -10.20 6.57
C PRO A 181 -7.20 -9.66 5.69
N ALA A 182 -7.36 -10.17 4.47
CA ALA A 182 -8.52 -9.84 3.64
C ALA A 182 -9.83 -10.30 4.30
N ALA A 183 -9.88 -11.54 4.81
CA ALA A 183 -11.04 -12.03 5.55
C ALA A 183 -11.30 -11.25 6.84
N SER A 184 -10.24 -10.96 7.62
CA SER A 184 -10.36 -10.21 8.88
C SER A 184 -10.82 -8.77 8.69
N CYS A 185 -10.36 -8.10 7.63
CA CYS A 185 -10.69 -6.70 7.34
C CYS A 185 -11.85 -6.54 6.34
N GLY A 186 -12.49 -7.62 5.90
CA GLY A 186 -13.64 -7.55 4.98
C GLY A 186 -13.29 -7.00 3.59
N THR A 187 -12.13 -7.38 3.02
CA THR A 187 -11.69 -6.97 1.69
C THR A 187 -11.48 -8.17 0.76
N VAL A 188 -11.30 -7.90 -0.54
CA VAL A 188 -10.92 -8.91 -1.52
C VAL A 188 -9.41 -9.03 -1.57
N GLY A 189 -8.87 -10.23 -1.31
CA GLY A 189 -7.44 -10.52 -1.38
C GLY A 189 -7.15 -11.66 -2.35
N LEU A 190 -6.31 -11.41 -3.36
CA LEU A 190 -5.94 -12.41 -4.37
C LEU A 190 -4.50 -12.88 -4.16
N LYS A 191 -4.32 -14.17 -3.86
CA LYS A 191 -3.03 -14.87 -4.01
C LYS A 191 -3.00 -15.58 -5.36
N PRO A 192 -2.23 -15.09 -6.36
CA PRO A 192 -2.07 -15.79 -7.63
C PRO A 192 -1.48 -17.20 -7.49
N ASN A 193 -1.48 -17.97 -8.57
CA ASN A 193 -0.75 -19.24 -8.63
C ASN A 193 0.73 -19.03 -8.33
N ARG A 194 1.35 -20.01 -7.66
CA ARG A 194 2.78 -19.98 -7.33
C ARG A 194 3.59 -19.78 -8.62
N GLY A 195 4.57 -18.88 -8.58
CA GLY A 195 5.41 -18.56 -9.74
C GLY A 195 4.80 -17.58 -10.75
N ARG A 196 3.53 -17.16 -10.59
CA ARG A 196 2.93 -16.15 -11.50
C ARG A 196 3.57 -14.77 -11.37
N THR A 197 4.03 -14.43 -10.17
CA THR A 197 4.74 -13.18 -9.87
C THR A 197 6.17 -13.51 -9.46
N SER A 198 7.13 -12.75 -9.98
CA SER A 198 8.55 -12.91 -9.64
C SER A 198 8.95 -11.91 -8.56
N PHE A 199 9.72 -12.39 -7.59
CA PHE A 199 10.38 -11.55 -6.58
C PHE A 199 11.74 -11.00 -7.05
N SER A 200 12.22 -11.44 -8.23
CA SER A 200 13.52 -11.04 -8.78
C SER A 200 13.62 -9.53 -9.04
N PRO A 201 14.83 -8.94 -9.01
CA PRO A 201 16.00 -9.45 -8.32
C PRO A 201 15.72 -9.66 -6.83
N THR A 202 16.23 -10.77 -6.30
CA THR A 202 16.33 -11.04 -4.87
C THR A 202 17.82 -11.10 -4.58
N HIS A 203 18.30 -10.31 -3.62
CA HIS A 203 19.72 -10.05 -3.32
C HIS A 203 20.32 -8.91 -4.15
#